data_AF-A0A2D9LBT9-F1
#
_entry.id   AF-A0A2D9LBT9-F1
#
_cell.length_a   1.000
_cell.length_b   1.000
_cell.length_c   1.000
_cell.angle_alpha   90.00
_cell.angle_beta   90.00
_cell.angle_gamma   90.00
#
_symmetry.space_group_name_H-M   'P 1'
#
loop_
_entity.id
_entity.type
_entity.pdbx_description
1 polymer ?
#
loop_
_entity_poly.entity_id
_entity_poly.type
_entity_poly.pdbx_seq_one_letter_code
_entity_poly.pdbx_strand_id
1 'polypeptide(L)'
;MIRQGLWLAIPLIALTGCNSDNDDAPATETERFTVNILHINDHHSHLEAGSQSLDIAGEETEFSAGGFPRVIAKINERTAELDNVLKLHAGDAMTGTLYFTSFEGEADAELMNQVCFDAFALGNHEFDRGDEGLVKFLDYLAAGSCNTTVLAA
;
A
#
# COMPACT_ATOMS: atom_id res chain seq x y z
N MET A 1 -7.07 35.14 78.93
CA MET A 1 -7.76 36.18 78.14
C MET A 1 -7.36 36.03 76.68
N ILE A 2 -8.33 35.63 75.85
CA ILE A 2 -8.59 35.99 74.44
C ILE A 2 -7.39 36.21 73.49
N ARG A 3 -7.32 35.41 72.41
CA ARG A 3 -7.46 35.76 70.97
C ARG A 3 -6.91 34.62 70.11
N GLN A 4 -7.75 33.79 69.50
CA GLN A 4 -8.28 33.91 68.12
C GLN A 4 -7.19 34.20 67.05
N GLY A 5 -7.02 33.26 66.11
CA GLY A 5 -6.15 33.42 64.95
C GLY A 5 -6.16 32.21 64.01
N LEU A 6 -7.22 32.09 63.22
CA LEU A 6 -7.29 31.57 61.85
C LEU A 6 -6.30 30.45 61.43
N TRP A 7 -6.77 29.20 61.43
CA TRP A 7 -6.10 28.10 60.73
C TRP A 7 -6.63 28.02 59.29
N LEU A 8 -5.72 28.14 58.32
CA LEU A 8 -5.97 27.83 56.92
C LEU A 8 -6.34 26.34 56.78
N ALA A 9 -7.58 26.05 56.43
CA ALA A 9 -7.98 24.73 55.98
C ALA A 9 -7.52 24.54 54.53
N ILE A 10 -6.46 23.76 54.34
CA ILE A 10 -6.10 23.20 53.03
C ILE A 10 -7.15 22.11 52.73
N PRO A 11 -7.90 22.17 51.63
CA PRO A 11 -8.72 21.05 51.24
C PRO A 11 -7.77 19.97 50.72
N LEU A 12 -7.58 18.92 51.52
CA LEU A 12 -6.95 17.69 51.07
C LEU A 12 -7.89 17.08 50.04
N ILE A 13 -7.62 17.35 48.75
CA ILE A 13 -8.28 16.69 47.63
C ILE A 13 -7.95 15.19 47.77
N ALA A 14 -8.91 14.43 48.29
CA ALA A 14 -8.86 12.99 48.23
C ALA A 14 -8.97 12.61 46.75
N LEU A 15 -7.84 12.26 46.13
CA LEU A 15 -7.80 11.48 44.91
C LEU A 15 -8.42 10.11 45.24
N THR A 16 -9.74 10.02 45.17
CA THR A 16 -10.42 8.73 45.03
C THR A 16 -10.08 8.20 43.65
N GLY A 17 -8.96 7.48 43.56
CA GLY A 17 -8.68 6.60 42.45
C GLY A 17 -9.74 5.51 42.45
N CYS A 18 -10.61 5.51 41.45
CA CYS A 18 -11.48 4.39 41.17
C CYS A 18 -10.62 3.26 40.60
N ASN A 19 -10.00 2.45 41.47
CA ASN A 19 -9.58 1.10 41.13
C ASN A 19 -10.77 0.17 41.39
N SER A 20 -11.77 0.25 40.52
CA SER A 20 -12.86 -0.73 40.51
C SER A 20 -12.39 -1.89 39.65
N ASP A 21 -11.72 -2.86 40.26
CA ASP A 21 -11.52 -4.21 39.70
C ASP A 21 -12.87 -4.94 39.65
N ASN A 22 -13.78 -4.44 38.82
CA ASN A 22 -14.95 -5.20 38.38
C ASN A 22 -14.62 -5.77 37.01
N ASP A 23 -14.06 -6.98 37.01
CA ASP A 23 -13.81 -7.82 35.81
C ASP A 23 -15.10 -8.31 35.12
N ASP A 24 -16.27 -7.79 35.50
CA ASP A 24 -17.58 -8.14 34.93
C ASP A 24 -18.11 -7.10 33.92
N ALA A 25 -17.26 -6.18 33.43
CA ALA A 25 -17.62 -5.39 32.26
C ALA A 25 -17.79 -6.36 31.06
N PRO A 26 -18.94 -6.38 30.37
CA PRO A 26 -19.09 -7.22 29.19
C PRO A 26 -17.97 -6.80 28.23
N ALA A 27 -17.11 -7.76 27.85
CA ALA A 27 -16.10 -7.53 26.84
C ALA A 27 -16.82 -6.90 25.65
N THR A 28 -16.54 -5.63 25.37
CA THR A 28 -16.90 -5.04 24.09
C THR A 28 -16.27 -5.95 23.05
N GLU A 29 -17.10 -6.69 22.32
CA GLU A 29 -16.69 -7.39 21.11
C GLU A 29 -16.06 -6.34 20.21
N THR A 30 -14.73 -6.24 20.24
CA THR A 30 -14.00 -5.41 19.29
C THR A 30 -14.25 -6.03 17.94
N GLU A 31 -15.14 -5.42 17.15
CA GLU A 31 -15.42 -5.83 15.78
C GLU A 31 -14.09 -6.01 15.05
N ARG A 32 -13.83 -7.23 14.56
CA ARG A 32 -12.58 -7.55 13.91
C ARG A 32 -12.54 -6.84 12.56
N PHE A 33 -11.64 -5.88 12.40
CA PHE A 33 -11.40 -5.23 11.12
C PHE A 33 -10.47 -6.10 10.26
N THR A 34 -10.98 -6.57 9.12
CA THR A 34 -10.20 -7.32 8.14
C THR A 34 -9.83 -6.40 6.97
N VAL A 35 -8.56 -6.45 6.56
CA VAL A 35 -8.02 -5.77 5.37
C VAL A 35 -7.53 -6.81 4.38
N ASN A 36 -7.85 -6.61 3.11
CA ASN A 36 -7.35 -7.44 2.02
C ASN A 36 -6.27 -6.67 1.25
N ILE A 37 -5.02 -7.15 1.30
CA ILE A 37 -3.92 -6.49 0.60
C ILE A 37 -3.69 -7.21 -0.74
N LEU A 38 -3.83 -6.47 -1.83
CA LEU A 38 -3.46 -6.91 -3.16
C LEU A 38 -2.20 -6.14 -3.56
N HIS A 39 -1.13 -6.84 -3.91
CA HIS A 39 0.11 -6.14 -4.25
C HIS A 39 0.88 -6.80 -5.38
N ILE A 40 1.68 -5.98 -6.06
CA ILE A 40 2.76 -6.42 -6.94
C ILE A 40 4.03 -5.62 -6.61
N ASN A 41 5.14 -6.03 -7.20
CA ASN A 41 6.46 -5.39 -7.11
C ASN A 41 7.24 -5.73 -8.38
N ASP A 42 8.29 -4.96 -8.66
CA ASP A 42 9.37 -5.34 -9.58
C ASP A 42 8.87 -5.79 -10.96
N HIS A 43 7.86 -5.11 -11.51
CA HIS A 43 7.37 -5.49 -12.84
C HIS A 43 8.34 -5.07 -13.95
N HIS A 44 9.24 -4.10 -13.70
CA HIS A 44 10.37 -3.77 -14.59
C HIS A 44 9.99 -3.61 -16.06
N SER A 45 8.88 -2.94 -16.34
CA SER A 45 8.33 -2.80 -17.70
C SER A 45 8.06 -4.10 -18.46
N HIS A 46 7.83 -5.22 -17.76
CA HIS A 46 7.33 -6.47 -18.34
C HIS A 46 5.81 -6.36 -18.57
N LEU A 47 5.43 -5.53 -19.55
CA LEU A 47 4.04 -5.23 -19.85
C LEU A 47 3.33 -6.36 -20.60
N GLU A 48 4.08 -7.12 -21.40
CA GLU A 48 3.58 -8.31 -22.10
C GLU A 48 3.78 -9.60 -21.29
N ALA A 49 3.01 -10.62 -21.65
CA ALA A 49 3.21 -11.95 -21.08
C ALA A 49 4.47 -12.59 -21.66
N GLY A 50 5.26 -13.24 -20.80
CA GLY A 50 6.44 -14.00 -21.19
C GLY A 50 6.15 -15.50 -21.27
N SER A 51 7.02 -16.22 -21.96
CA SER A 51 7.05 -17.69 -21.88
C SER A 51 7.81 -18.12 -20.61
N GLN A 52 7.26 -19.09 -19.88
CA GLN A 52 7.91 -19.74 -18.75
C GLN A 52 7.81 -21.24 -18.91
N SER A 53 8.83 -21.95 -18.42
CA SER A 53 8.83 -23.41 -18.37
C SER A 53 8.91 -23.86 -16.92
N LEU A 54 8.07 -24.83 -16.56
CA LEU A 54 8.15 -25.54 -15.29
C LEU A 54 8.17 -27.04 -15.55
N ASP A 55 8.88 -27.78 -14.71
CA ASP A 55 8.68 -29.21 -14.59
C ASP A 55 7.34 -29.46 -13.89
N ILE A 56 6.39 -30.04 -14.64
CA ILE A 56 5.10 -30.46 -14.12
C ILE A 56 5.03 -31.98 -14.28
N ALA A 57 5.09 -32.69 -13.16
CA ALA A 57 5.03 -34.15 -13.11
C ALA A 57 6.13 -34.87 -13.92
N GLY A 58 7.34 -34.29 -13.99
CA GLY A 58 8.50 -34.84 -14.68
C GLY A 58 8.58 -34.47 -16.17
N GLU A 59 7.67 -33.60 -16.65
CA GLU A 59 7.67 -33.10 -18.03
C GLU A 59 7.87 -31.58 -18.03
N GLU A 60 8.82 -31.10 -18.84
CA GLU A 60 8.98 -29.68 -19.09
C GLU A 60 7.76 -29.15 -19.84
N THR A 61 6.99 -28.30 -19.16
CA THR A 61 5.78 -27.69 -19.68
C THR A 61 6.00 -26.20 -19.85
N GLU A 62 5.92 -25.72 -21.08
CA GLU A 62 5.95 -24.30 -21.41
C GLU A 62 4.54 -23.69 -21.31
N PHE A 63 4.43 -22.50 -20.73
CA PHE A 63 3.18 -21.74 -20.65
C PHE A 63 3.43 -20.23 -20.60
N SER A 64 2.40 -19.46 -20.95
CA SER A 64 2.44 -18.00 -20.88
C SER A 64 2.08 -17.48 -19.50
N ALA A 65 2.94 -16.62 -18.94
CA ALA A 65 2.78 -16.05 -17.61
C ALA A 65 3.08 -14.55 -17.59
N GLY A 66 2.58 -13.87 -16.57
CA GLY A 66 2.72 -12.42 -16.43
C GLY A 66 1.87 -11.64 -17.43
N GLY A 67 2.39 -10.47 -17.82
CA GLY A 67 1.68 -9.47 -18.60
C GLY A 67 0.78 -8.59 -17.73
N PHE A 68 1.01 -7.28 -17.77
CA PHE A 68 0.29 -6.32 -16.97
C PHE A 68 -1.23 -6.31 -17.22
N PRO A 69 -1.75 -6.56 -18.45
CA PRO A 69 -3.19 -6.73 -18.67
C PRO A 69 -3.82 -7.85 -17.83
N ARG A 70 -3.10 -8.96 -17.59
CA ARG A 70 -3.59 -10.04 -16.73
C ARG A 70 -3.57 -9.64 -15.26
N VAL A 71 -2.59 -8.84 -14.85
CA VAL A 71 -2.53 -8.25 -13.51
C VAL A 71 -3.71 -7.32 -13.27
N ILE A 72 -3.99 -6.39 -14.20
CA ILE A 72 -5.16 -5.50 -14.15
C ILE A 72 -6.44 -6.32 -13.97
N ALA A 73 -6.66 -7.31 -14.84
CA ALA A 73 -7.84 -8.15 -14.80
C ALA A 73 -7.99 -8.86 -13.45
N LYS A 74 -6.93 -9.47 -12.93
CA LYS A 74 -6.98 -10.20 -11.67
C LYS A 74 -7.15 -9.28 -10.46
N ILE A 75 -6.48 -8.13 -10.40
CA ILE A 75 -6.67 -7.19 -9.28
C ILE A 75 -8.10 -6.64 -9.30
N ASN A 76 -8.65 -6.30 -10.46
CA ASN A 76 -10.02 -5.80 -10.56
C ASN A 76 -11.07 -6.85 -10.19
N GLU A 77 -10.88 -8.10 -10.62
CA GLU A 77 -11.69 -9.25 -10.19
C GLU A 77 -11.70 -9.38 -8.67
N ARG A 78 -10.51 -9.41 -8.05
CA ARG A 78 -10.38 -9.56 -6.59
C ARG A 78 -10.91 -8.36 -5.81
N THR A 79 -10.77 -7.16 -6.36
CA THR A 79 -11.31 -5.93 -5.76
C THR A 79 -12.84 -5.95 -5.75
N ALA A 80 -13.48 -6.57 -6.75
CA ALA A 80 -14.94 -6.70 -6.80
C ALA A 80 -15.50 -7.76 -5.82
N GLU A 81 -14.68 -8.71 -5.37
CA GLU A 81 -15.09 -9.83 -4.51
C GLU A 81 -14.79 -9.62 -3.02
N LEU A 82 -13.92 -8.66 -2.69
CA LEU A 82 -13.38 -8.47 -1.35
C LEU A 82 -13.75 -7.09 -0.79
N ASP A 83 -14.05 -7.05 0.51
CA ASP A 83 -14.20 -5.81 1.26
C ASP A 83 -12.84 -5.28 1.74
N ASN A 84 -12.75 -3.97 2.00
CA ASN A 84 -11.57 -3.32 2.59
C ASN A 84 -10.26 -3.65 1.86
N VAL A 85 -10.26 -3.50 0.54
CA VAL A 85 -9.09 -3.81 -0.31
C VAL A 85 -8.12 -2.64 -0.33
N LEU A 86 -6.83 -2.96 -0.16
CA LEU A 86 -5.71 -2.05 -0.33
C LEU A 86 -4.80 -2.57 -1.45
N LYS A 87 -4.66 -1.80 -2.54
CA LYS A 87 -3.86 -2.11 -3.72
C LYS A 87 -2.52 -1.39 -3.66
N LEU A 88 -1.42 -2.16 -3.66
CA LEU A 88 -0.07 -1.62 -3.49
C LEU A 88 0.88 -2.02 -4.62
N HIS A 89 1.75 -1.11 -5.02
CA HIS A 89 2.90 -1.41 -5.88
C HIS A 89 4.19 -1.05 -5.15
N ALA A 90 5.08 -2.03 -4.93
CA ALA A 90 6.20 -1.88 -3.99
C ALA A 90 7.49 -1.27 -4.58
N GLY A 91 7.41 -0.68 -5.77
CA GLY A 91 8.55 -0.09 -6.49
C GLY A 91 9.04 -0.92 -7.65
N ASP A 92 10.07 -0.41 -8.31
CA ASP A 92 10.71 -1.00 -9.50
C ASP A 92 9.67 -1.30 -10.60
N ALA A 93 8.88 -0.27 -10.89
CA ALA A 93 7.92 -0.28 -11.99
C ALA A 93 8.66 -0.18 -13.33
N MET A 94 9.64 0.72 -13.40
CA MET A 94 10.37 1.01 -14.63
C MET A 94 11.63 0.17 -14.81
N THR A 95 12.22 0.30 -16.00
CA THR A 95 13.52 -0.27 -16.41
C THR A 95 13.56 -1.80 -16.43
N GLY A 96 13.48 -2.37 -17.63
CA GLY A 96 13.75 -3.81 -17.84
C GLY A 96 13.52 -4.30 -19.27
N THR A 97 12.63 -3.66 -20.02
CA THR A 97 12.33 -4.04 -21.42
C THR A 97 12.45 -2.85 -22.40
N LEU A 98 12.18 -3.10 -23.68
CA LEU A 98 12.11 -2.04 -24.70
C LEU A 98 10.94 -1.06 -24.46
N TYR A 99 9.94 -1.43 -23.66
CA TYR A 99 8.89 -0.49 -23.27
C TYR A 99 9.48 0.71 -22.52
N PHE A 100 10.32 0.46 -21.52
CA PHE A 100 11.01 1.55 -20.84
C PHE A 100 11.92 2.33 -21.78
N THR A 101 12.74 1.64 -22.58
CA THR A 101 13.68 2.32 -23.48
C THR A 101 12.98 3.21 -24.51
N SER A 102 11.77 2.85 -24.93
CA SER A 102 11.02 3.57 -25.98
C SER A 102 10.07 4.63 -25.43
N PHE A 103 9.49 4.42 -24.24
CA PHE A 103 8.43 5.26 -23.67
C PHE A 103 8.81 5.93 -22.34
N GLU A 104 9.95 5.57 -21.76
CA GLU A 104 10.52 6.18 -20.55
C GLU A 104 9.52 6.27 -19.38
N GLY A 105 8.75 5.20 -19.16
CA GLY A 105 7.79 5.09 -18.05
C GLY A 105 6.34 5.46 -18.38
N GLU A 106 6.06 6.09 -19.53
CA GLU A 106 4.69 6.47 -19.91
C GLU A 106 3.76 5.26 -20.04
N ALA A 107 4.25 4.20 -20.70
CA ALA A 107 3.49 2.96 -20.89
C ALA A 107 3.20 2.23 -19.57
N ASP A 108 4.17 2.23 -18.66
CA ASP A 108 4.05 1.65 -17.32
C ASP A 108 3.00 2.40 -16.50
N ALA A 109 3.08 3.74 -16.47
CA ALA A 109 2.15 4.61 -15.76
C ALA A 109 0.70 4.45 -16.28
N GLU A 110 0.51 4.38 -17.59
CA GLU A 110 -0.81 4.17 -18.20
C GLU A 110 -1.46 2.86 -17.73
N LEU A 111 -0.69 1.77 -17.68
CA LEU A 111 -1.20 0.47 -17.22
C LEU A 111 -1.39 0.42 -15.70
N MET A 112 -0.48 1.02 -14.92
CA MET A 112 -0.66 1.20 -13.47
C MET A 112 -1.95 1.97 -13.14
N ASN A 113 -2.28 2.98 -13.94
CA ASN A 113 -3.52 3.75 -13.81
C ASN A 113 -4.79 2.96 -14.15
N GLN A 114 -4.71 1.82 -14.85
CA GLN A 114 -5.86 0.94 -15.00
C GLN A 114 -6.15 0.08 -13.76
N VAL A 115 -5.16 -0.07 -12.87
CA VAL A 115 -5.34 -0.73 -11.56
C VAL A 115 -5.87 0.26 -10.51
N CYS A 116 -5.54 1.55 -10.65
CA CYS A 116 -5.67 2.56 -9.61
C CYS A 116 -5.08 2.07 -8.28
N PHE A 117 -3.76 1.86 -8.22
CA PHE A 117 -3.08 1.55 -6.96
C PHE A 117 -3.35 2.64 -5.91
N ASP A 118 -3.55 2.25 -4.66
CA ASP A 118 -3.76 3.20 -3.57
C ASP A 118 -2.45 3.86 -3.16
N ALA A 119 -1.36 3.08 -3.20
CA ALA A 119 -0.03 3.60 -2.99
C ALA A 119 1.03 2.91 -3.86
N PHE A 120 2.05 3.68 -4.21
CA PHE A 120 3.25 3.26 -4.92
C PHE A 120 4.47 3.68 -4.11
N ALA A 121 5.37 2.74 -3.82
CA ALA A 121 6.68 3.06 -3.23
C ALA A 121 7.72 3.24 -4.34
N LEU A 122 8.70 4.12 -4.12
CA LEU A 122 9.84 4.24 -5.03
C LEU A 122 10.84 3.10 -4.74
N GLY A 123 11.16 2.32 -5.77
CA GLY A 123 12.29 1.40 -5.79
C GLY A 123 13.58 2.09 -6.25
N ASN A 124 14.64 1.32 -6.46
CA ASN A 124 15.91 1.89 -6.89
C ASN A 124 15.93 2.20 -8.39
N HIS A 125 15.22 1.44 -9.22
CA HIS A 125 15.24 1.59 -10.67
C HIS A 125 14.40 2.78 -11.17
N GLU A 126 13.57 3.35 -10.31
CA GLU A 126 12.91 4.64 -10.55
C GLU A 126 13.91 5.79 -10.76
N PHE A 127 15.16 5.64 -10.27
CA PHE A 127 16.22 6.65 -10.35
C PHE A 127 17.25 6.39 -11.46
N ASP A 128 17.06 5.38 -12.33
CA ASP A 128 18.05 5.00 -13.35
C ASP A 128 18.27 6.10 -14.41
N ARG A 129 17.29 6.98 -14.59
CA ARG A 129 17.37 8.18 -15.45
C ARG A 129 17.57 9.46 -14.63
N GLY A 130 17.99 9.32 -13.38
CA GLY A 130 18.10 10.40 -12.41
C GLY A 130 16.76 11.00 -12.04
N ASP A 131 16.82 12.07 -11.23
CA ASP A 131 15.65 12.76 -10.70
C ASP A 131 14.71 13.28 -11.81
N GLU A 132 15.27 13.71 -12.95
CA GLU A 132 14.47 14.17 -14.10
C GLU A 132 13.59 13.05 -14.67
N GLY A 133 14.13 11.83 -14.78
CA GLY A 133 13.38 10.66 -15.23
C GLY A 133 12.31 10.24 -14.24
N LEU A 134 12.63 10.28 -12.94
CA LEU A 134 11.66 10.02 -11.87
C LEU A 134 10.49 11.02 -11.94
N VAL A 135 10.77 12.32 -11.97
CA VAL A 135 9.73 13.36 -12.03
C VAL A 135 8.82 13.14 -13.24
N LYS A 136 9.41 12.85 -14.41
CA LYS A 136 8.65 12.57 -15.63
C LYS A 136 7.71 11.38 -15.47
N PHE A 137 8.17 10.29 -14.85
CA PHE A 137 7.33 9.13 -14.56
C PHE A 137 6.20 9.46 -13.58
N LEU A 138 6.50 10.21 -12.51
CA LEU A 138 5.48 10.63 -11.55
C LEU A 138 4.43 11.54 -12.18
N ASP A 139 4.82 12.42 -13.10
CA ASP A 139 3.89 13.25 -13.87
C ASP A 139 2.96 12.38 -14.73
N TYR A 140 3.48 11.33 -15.40
CA TYR A 140 2.65 10.39 -16.14
C TYR A 140 1.69 9.62 -15.22
N LEU A 141 2.17 9.16 -14.07
CA LEU A 141 1.34 8.45 -13.10
C LEU A 141 0.22 9.36 -12.59
N ALA A 142 0.53 10.62 -12.28
CA ALA A 142 -0.42 11.62 -11.79
C ALA A 142 -1.39 12.16 -12.86
N ALA A 143 -1.09 11.98 -14.16
CA ALA A 143 -1.97 12.40 -15.25
C ALA A 143 -3.25 11.54 -15.38
N GLY A 144 -3.26 10.35 -14.76
CA GLY A 144 -4.43 9.48 -14.69
C GLY A 144 -5.54 10.01 -13.78
N SER A 145 -6.67 9.31 -13.75
CA SER A 145 -7.80 9.64 -12.86
C SER A 145 -7.66 9.08 -11.45
N CYS A 146 -6.66 8.22 -11.21
CA CYS A 146 -6.43 7.58 -9.93
C CYS A 146 -5.58 8.48 -9.02
N ASN A 147 -5.92 8.55 -7.74
CA ASN A 147 -5.15 9.30 -6.75
C ASN A 147 -4.12 8.40 -6.06
N THR A 148 -3.17 7.87 -6.82
CA THR A 148 -2.12 6.99 -6.32
C THR A 148 -1.17 7.78 -5.40
N THR A 149 -1.07 7.40 -4.14
CA THR A 149 -0.14 8.05 -3.20
C THR A 149 1.28 7.55 -3.42
N VAL A 150 2.23 8.44 -3.70
CA VAL A 150 3.65 8.08 -3.78
C VAL A 150 4.27 8.12 -2.39
N LEU A 151 4.85 7.01 -1.97
CA LEU A 151 5.49 6.87 -0.66
C LEU A 151 7.00 7.07 -0.78
N ALA A 152 7.57 7.75 0.21
CA ALA A 152 9.02 8.03 0.31
C ALA A 152 9.60 8.89 -0.83
N ALA A 153 8.77 9.72 -1.47
CA ALA A 153 9.19 10.83 -2.33
C ALA A 153 9.49 12.11 -1.51
#